data_AF-A0AA37PHX8-F1
#
_entry.id   AF-A0AA37PHX8-F1
#
_cell.length_a   1.000
_cell.length_b   1.000
_cell.length_c   1.000
_cell.angle_alpha   90.00
_cell.angle_beta   90.00
_cell.angle_gamma   90.00
#
_symmetry.space_group_name_H-M   'P 1'
#
loop_
_entity.id
_entity.type
_entity.pdbx_description
1 polymer ?
#
loop_
_entity_poly.entity_id
_entity_poly.type
_entity_poly.pdbx_seq_one_letter_code
_entity_poly.pdbx_strand_id
1 'polypeptide(L)'
;MRMNQDTVLFSLLSSDLPAEEKIEERLSGEANVFLAAETETTATVLSLCTYHLLKNPGIVAKMKAELWAVVKGPKALPECFVLERLPYVSAVIRERLRLMYGLSSRLPRIAPDDDVLYQGTWNPPRTTQAVSVRQVIPLGYAMRMSAYLVHTHKRLYPDPTKFTPERWLLRDGRKGRHLERYLLTFSRGSRQCLGMQYVLAVSSLITLFGHPADHTASDRLAYCELYVAIAALTLRVVENMKLYSTTDADVVYDFDLALGMTKRGSEGIRVEVC
;
A
#
# COMPACT_ATOMS: atom_id res chain seq x y z
N MET A 1 30.86 7.33 20.41
CA MET A 1 29.64 6.72 19.84
C MET A 1 29.57 7.16 18.38
N ARG A 2 29.93 6.32 17.41
CA ARG A 2 29.79 6.67 15.98
C ARG A 2 28.29 6.58 15.65
N MET A 3 27.64 7.71 15.47
CA MET A 3 26.28 7.73 14.93
C MET A 3 26.34 7.14 13.52
N ASN A 4 25.45 6.19 13.24
CA ASN A 4 25.30 5.61 11.91
C ASN A 4 24.93 6.74 10.93
N GLN A 5 25.78 6.99 9.93
CA GLN A 5 25.64 8.14 9.00
C GLN A 5 24.62 7.87 7.88
N ASP A 6 23.99 6.70 7.86
CA ASP A 6 23.08 6.25 6.80
C ASP A 6 21.61 6.51 7.16
N THR A 7 21.25 7.72 7.58
CA THR A 7 19.85 8.09 7.82
C THR A 7 19.39 9.23 6.93
N VAL A 8 18.09 9.31 6.66
CA VAL A 8 17.52 10.42 5.89
C VAL A 8 17.75 11.76 6.60
N LEU A 9 17.66 11.81 7.94
CA LEU A 9 17.95 13.03 8.69
C LEU A 9 19.42 13.45 8.58
N PHE A 10 20.35 12.49 8.63
CA PHE A 10 21.76 12.79 8.41
C PHE A 10 22.03 13.27 6.98
N SER A 11 21.34 12.69 6.00
CA SER A 11 21.42 13.11 4.59
C SER A 11 20.88 14.53 4.40
N LEU A 12 19.76 14.88 5.04
CA LEU A 12 19.21 16.24 5.04
C LEU A 12 20.18 17.24 5.67
N LEU A 13 20.76 16.91 6.82
CA LEU A 13 21.76 17.76 7.49
C LEU A 13 23.01 18.00 6.62
N SER A 14 23.47 16.95 5.93
CA SER A 14 24.68 16.97 5.11
C SER A 14 24.47 17.47 3.68
N SER A 15 23.23 17.78 3.29
CA SER A 15 22.87 18.25 1.95
C SER A 15 23.32 19.70 1.66
N ASP A 16 23.00 20.21 0.48
CA ASP A 16 23.15 21.61 0.09
C ASP A 16 21.93 22.49 0.42
N LEU A 17 20.97 21.97 1.20
CA LEU A 17 19.79 22.73 1.61
C LEU A 17 20.16 24.00 2.40
N PRO A 18 19.36 25.09 2.26
CA PRO A 18 19.52 26.29 3.06
C PRO A 18 19.55 26.00 4.56
N ALA A 19 20.30 26.79 5.33
CA ALA A 19 20.45 26.60 6.78
C ALA A 19 19.09 26.64 7.52
N GLU A 20 18.14 27.42 7.02
CA GLU A 20 16.77 27.52 7.52
C GLU A 20 15.97 26.21 7.39
N GLU A 21 16.25 25.36 6.40
CA GLU A 21 15.63 24.02 6.27
C GLU A 21 16.28 22.96 7.16
N LYS A 22 17.42 23.30 7.79
CA LYS A 22 18.18 22.39 8.66
C LYS A 22 18.05 22.71 10.15
N ILE A 23 17.16 23.64 10.50
CA ILE A 23 16.87 23.93 11.91
C ILE A 23 16.11 22.76 12.55
N GLU A 24 16.27 22.62 13.86
CA GLU A 24 15.68 21.51 14.63
C GLU A 24 14.18 21.36 14.42
N GLU A 25 13.43 22.46 14.37
CA GLU A 25 11.97 22.44 14.16
C GLU A 25 11.59 21.85 12.80
N ARG A 26 12.28 22.25 11.72
CA ARG A 26 12.03 21.73 10.37
C ARG A 26 12.37 20.25 10.29
N LEU A 27 13.55 19.86 10.78
CA LEU A 27 13.99 18.45 10.78
C LEU A 27 13.10 17.55 11.64
N SER A 28 12.64 18.05 12.79
CA SER A 28 11.69 17.33 13.65
C SER A 28 10.33 17.17 12.96
N GLY A 29 9.89 18.19 12.22
CA GLY A 29 8.70 18.12 11.37
C GLY A 29 8.83 17.01 10.31
N GLU A 30 9.93 16.98 9.57
CA GLU A 30 10.19 15.93 8.56
C GLU A 30 10.26 14.54 9.20
N ALA A 31 10.95 14.41 10.35
CA ALA A 31 11.03 13.15 11.09
C ALA A 31 9.64 12.62 11.49
N ASN A 32 8.77 13.50 12.01
CA ASN A 32 7.41 13.15 12.37
C ASN A 32 6.59 12.69 11.15
N VAL A 33 6.73 13.37 10.01
CA VAL A 33 6.06 12.97 8.77
C VAL A 33 6.51 11.58 8.31
N PHE A 34 7.82 11.30 8.32
CA PHE A 34 8.33 9.98 7.94
C PHE A 34 7.81 8.87 8.86
N LEU A 35 7.90 9.07 10.18
CA LEU A 35 7.46 8.08 11.16
C LEU A 35 5.95 7.81 11.10
N ALA A 36 5.15 8.87 11.01
CA ALA A 36 3.70 8.75 10.93
C ALA A 36 3.26 8.09 9.62
N ALA A 37 3.84 8.49 8.50
CA ALA A 37 3.46 7.97 7.18
C ALA A 37 3.81 6.48 7.01
N GLU A 38 4.97 6.03 7.49
CA GLU A 38 5.42 4.64 7.30
C GLU A 38 4.74 3.67 8.26
N THR A 39 4.63 4.03 9.54
CA THR A 39 4.27 3.07 10.60
C THR A 39 2.82 2.62 10.48
N GLU A 40 1.88 3.57 10.50
CA GLU A 40 0.45 3.25 10.59
C GLU A 40 -0.08 2.62 9.30
N THR A 41 0.40 3.10 8.15
CA THR A 41 -0.02 2.59 6.85
C THR A 41 0.45 1.16 6.64
N THR A 42 1.73 0.88 6.89
CA THR A 42 2.31 -0.45 6.66
C THR A 42 1.79 -1.48 7.65
N ALA A 43 1.67 -1.12 8.92
CA ALA A 43 1.07 -1.97 9.94
C ALA A 43 -0.37 -2.37 9.57
N THR A 44 -1.16 -1.43 9.04
CA THR A 44 -2.54 -1.70 8.62
C THR A 44 -2.58 -2.62 7.40
N VAL A 45 -1.72 -2.42 6.38
CA VAL A 45 -1.62 -3.32 5.21
C VAL A 45 -1.30 -4.74 5.67
N LEU A 46 -0.26 -4.90 6.48
CA LEU A 46 0.22 -6.20 6.95
C LEU A 46 -0.83 -6.89 7.84
N SER A 47 -1.44 -6.17 8.78
CA SER A 47 -2.47 -6.72 9.68
C SER A 47 -3.67 -7.23 8.87
N LEU A 48 -4.23 -6.40 8.01
CA LEU A 48 -5.37 -6.78 7.17
C LEU A 48 -4.98 -7.91 6.19
N CYS A 49 -3.73 -7.97 5.74
CA CYS A 49 -3.25 -9.06 4.89
C CYS A 49 -3.27 -10.37 5.67
N THR A 50 -2.70 -10.37 6.88
CA THR A 50 -2.70 -11.52 7.79
C THR A 50 -4.10 -12.04 8.02
N TYR A 51 -5.07 -11.16 8.30
CA TYR A 51 -6.47 -11.54 8.45
C TYR A 51 -7.01 -12.31 7.23
N HIS A 52 -6.81 -11.77 6.01
CA HIS A 52 -7.32 -12.44 4.81
C HIS A 52 -6.59 -13.74 4.49
N LEU A 53 -5.29 -13.83 4.79
CA LEU A 53 -4.57 -15.09 4.61
C LEU A 53 -5.10 -16.18 5.56
N LEU A 54 -5.27 -15.85 6.85
CA LEU A 54 -5.82 -16.79 7.84
C LEU A 54 -7.25 -17.20 7.53
N LYS A 55 -8.08 -16.28 7.02
CA LYS A 55 -9.45 -16.57 6.62
C LYS A 55 -9.56 -17.41 5.35
N ASN A 56 -8.56 -17.36 4.47
CA ASN A 56 -8.63 -17.96 3.13
C ASN A 56 -7.47 -18.97 2.91
N PRO A 57 -7.56 -20.19 3.47
CA PRO A 57 -6.51 -21.19 3.36
C PRO A 57 -6.19 -21.57 1.90
N GLY A 58 -7.17 -21.51 0.99
CA GLY A 58 -6.96 -21.72 -0.44
C GLY A 58 -6.04 -20.68 -1.10
N ILE A 59 -6.06 -19.43 -0.63
CA ILE A 59 -5.14 -18.37 -1.10
C ILE A 59 -3.73 -18.67 -0.59
N VAL A 60 -3.60 -19.06 0.68
CA VAL A 60 -2.32 -19.45 1.29
C VAL A 60 -1.69 -20.62 0.54
N ALA A 61 -2.47 -21.66 0.22
CA ALA A 61 -1.98 -22.82 -0.52
C ALA A 61 -1.39 -22.44 -1.89
N LYS A 62 -2.08 -21.58 -2.65
CA LYS A 62 -1.60 -21.07 -3.95
C LYS A 62 -0.33 -20.22 -3.80
N MET A 63 -0.28 -19.34 -2.80
CA MET A 63 0.93 -18.55 -2.52
C MET A 63 2.11 -19.44 -2.15
N LYS A 64 1.92 -20.44 -1.30
CA LYS A 64 2.96 -21.40 -0.92
C LYS A 64 3.50 -22.15 -2.13
N ALA A 65 2.62 -22.67 -2.99
CA ALA A 65 3.01 -23.36 -4.21
C ALA A 65 3.89 -22.48 -5.10
N GLU A 66 3.54 -21.21 -5.27
CA GLU A 66 4.33 -20.26 -6.07
C GLU A 66 5.66 -19.87 -5.39
N LEU A 67 5.65 -19.64 -4.07
CA LEU A 67 6.85 -19.28 -3.31
C LEU A 67 7.87 -20.42 -3.26
N TRP A 68 7.43 -21.66 -3.10
CA TRP A 68 8.33 -22.83 -3.08
C TRP A 68 9.05 -23.08 -4.41
N ALA A 69 8.59 -22.50 -5.52
CA ALA A 69 9.29 -22.56 -6.80
C ALA A 69 10.58 -21.72 -6.81
N VAL A 70 10.71 -20.73 -5.93
CA VAL A 70 11.86 -19.80 -5.89
C VAL A 70 12.61 -19.78 -4.55
N VAL A 71 11.98 -20.25 -3.48
CA VAL A 71 12.56 -20.30 -2.13
C VAL A 71 13.34 -21.59 -1.94
N LYS A 72 14.64 -21.48 -1.67
CA LYS A 72 15.54 -22.64 -1.46
C LYS A 72 15.45 -23.23 -0.05
N GLY A 73 14.73 -22.58 0.87
CA GLY A 73 14.47 -23.07 2.23
C GLY A 73 13.75 -22.00 3.07
N PRO A 74 13.04 -22.39 4.15
CA PRO A 74 12.18 -21.47 4.91
C PRO A 74 12.89 -20.20 5.40
N LYS A 75 14.18 -20.30 5.77
CA LYS A 75 14.99 -19.19 6.29
C LYS A 75 15.70 -18.38 5.20
N ALA A 76 15.80 -18.89 3.98
CA ALA A 76 16.50 -18.25 2.87
C ALA A 76 15.48 -17.70 1.86
N LEU A 77 14.86 -16.57 2.20
CA LEU A 77 13.99 -15.86 1.26
C LEU A 77 14.85 -15.29 0.12
N PRO A 78 14.36 -15.36 -1.14
CA PRO A 78 15.05 -14.75 -2.26
C PRO A 78 14.94 -13.24 -2.18
N GLU A 79 15.76 -12.57 -2.98
CA GLU A 79 15.71 -11.13 -3.13
C GLU A 79 14.32 -10.66 -3.57
N CYS A 80 13.97 -9.49 -3.10
CA CYS A 80 12.67 -8.86 -3.29
C CYS A 80 12.22 -8.74 -4.76
N PHE A 81 13.14 -8.47 -5.69
CA PHE A 81 12.80 -8.39 -7.12
C PHE A 81 12.33 -9.75 -7.67
N VAL A 82 12.78 -10.87 -7.08
CA VAL A 82 12.32 -12.22 -7.42
C VAL A 82 10.87 -12.39 -6.96
N LEU A 83 10.57 -11.97 -5.73
CA LEU A 83 9.22 -12.00 -5.16
C LEU A 83 8.24 -11.12 -5.95
N GLU A 84 8.65 -9.93 -6.40
CA GLU A 84 7.80 -9.03 -7.20
C GLU A 84 7.43 -9.61 -8.58
N ARG A 85 8.24 -10.54 -9.10
CA ARG A 85 7.96 -11.23 -10.37
C ARG A 85 6.93 -12.35 -10.23
N LEU A 86 6.66 -12.83 -9.01
CA LEU A 86 5.68 -13.88 -8.74
C LEU A 86 4.25 -13.35 -8.97
N PRO A 87 3.51 -13.88 -9.96
CA PRO A 87 2.18 -13.36 -10.31
C PRO A 87 1.16 -13.40 -9.17
N TYR A 88 1.04 -14.51 -8.46
CA TYR A 88 0.00 -14.71 -7.46
C TYR A 88 0.31 -13.96 -6.15
N VAL A 89 1.57 -13.96 -5.70
CA VAL A 89 2.03 -13.12 -4.58
C VAL A 89 1.79 -11.65 -4.90
N SER A 90 2.17 -11.18 -6.10
CA SER A 90 1.88 -9.81 -6.56
C SER A 90 0.39 -9.49 -6.53
N ALA A 91 -0.45 -10.43 -6.95
CA ALA A 91 -1.90 -10.29 -6.99
C ALA A 91 -2.50 -10.13 -5.59
N VAL A 92 -2.02 -10.90 -4.62
CA VAL A 92 -2.43 -10.81 -3.20
C VAL A 92 -2.09 -9.45 -2.62
N ILE A 93 -0.86 -8.97 -2.84
CA ILE A 93 -0.41 -7.67 -2.32
C ILE A 93 -1.20 -6.53 -2.96
N ARG A 94 -1.42 -6.56 -4.28
CA ARG A 94 -2.22 -5.56 -4.98
C ARG A 94 -3.67 -5.53 -4.52
N GLU A 95 -4.26 -6.69 -4.28
CA GLU A 95 -5.63 -6.76 -3.76
C GLU A 95 -5.72 -6.22 -2.34
N ARG A 96 -4.72 -6.48 -1.50
CA ARG A 96 -4.67 -5.91 -0.16
C ARG A 96 -4.50 -4.40 -0.18
N LEU A 97 -3.59 -3.88 -1.01
CA LEU A 97 -3.41 -2.44 -1.19
C LEU A 97 -4.69 -1.75 -1.68
N ARG A 98 -5.46 -2.41 -2.57
CA ARG A 98 -6.76 -1.90 -3.03
C ARG A 98 -7.77 -1.84 -1.90
N LEU A 99 -7.92 -2.91 -1.12
CA LEU A 99 -8.92 -2.99 -0.04
C LEU A 99 -8.56 -2.18 1.20
N MET A 100 -7.30 -1.78 1.34
CA MET A 100 -6.92 -0.79 2.35
C MET A 100 -7.31 0.63 1.93
N TYR A 101 -7.64 0.86 0.66
CA TYR A 101 -8.04 2.15 0.09
C TYR A 101 -6.98 3.27 0.13
N GLY A 102 -5.84 3.05 0.81
CA GLY A 102 -4.81 4.07 1.03
C GLY A 102 -5.28 5.11 2.03
N LEU A 103 -4.92 6.37 1.80
CA LEU A 103 -5.55 7.48 2.52
C LEU A 103 -7.01 7.60 2.09
N SER A 104 -7.93 7.34 3.02
CA SER A 104 -9.38 7.42 2.81
C SER A 104 -9.85 8.87 2.70
N SER A 105 -9.10 9.80 3.30
CA SER A 105 -9.33 11.23 3.19
C SER A 105 -9.17 11.71 1.74
N ARG A 106 -9.95 12.74 1.39
CA ARG A 106 -9.95 13.29 0.04
C ARG A 106 -8.72 14.17 -0.17
N LEU A 107 -7.68 13.64 -0.79
CA LEU A 107 -6.42 14.33 -1.09
C LEU A 107 -6.67 15.60 -1.93
N PRO A 108 -6.68 16.80 -1.33
CA PRO A 108 -7.03 18.01 -2.04
C PRO A 108 -5.80 18.54 -2.80
N ARG A 109 -6.04 19.18 -3.94
CA ARG A 109 -5.07 19.93 -4.73
C ARG A 109 -5.67 21.28 -5.06
N ILE A 110 -4.88 22.34 -4.90
CA ILE A 110 -5.25 23.69 -5.28
C ILE A 110 -4.27 24.09 -6.39
N ALA A 111 -4.79 24.62 -7.49
CA ALA A 111 -3.95 25.17 -8.53
C ALA A 111 -3.25 26.42 -7.99
N PRO A 112 -1.91 26.54 -8.11
CA PRO A 112 -1.17 27.63 -7.49
C PRO A 112 -1.27 28.94 -8.27
N ASP A 113 -1.27 28.85 -9.61
CA ASP A 113 -0.99 30.02 -10.46
C ASP A 113 -2.15 30.39 -11.39
N ASP A 114 -2.89 29.40 -11.89
CA ASP A 114 -3.92 29.60 -12.93
C ASP A 114 -5.20 28.81 -12.68
N ASP A 115 -6.27 29.24 -13.35
CA ASP A 115 -7.50 28.46 -13.52
C ASP A 115 -7.20 27.12 -14.22
N VAL A 116 -7.87 26.05 -13.78
CA VAL A 116 -7.74 24.73 -14.41
C VAL A 116 -8.87 24.51 -15.40
N LEU A 117 -8.52 24.38 -16.68
CA LEU A 117 -9.46 23.96 -17.70
C LEU A 117 -9.59 22.43 -17.70
N TYR A 118 -10.69 21.91 -17.16
CA TYR A 118 -11.06 20.51 -17.30
C TYR A 118 -11.74 20.27 -18.65
N GLN A 119 -11.16 19.36 -19.44
CA GLN A 119 -11.73 18.86 -20.69
C GLN A 119 -11.81 17.34 -20.65
N GLY A 120 -12.99 16.80 -20.93
CA GLY A 120 -13.17 15.35 -20.95
C GLY A 120 -14.55 14.94 -21.42
N THR A 121 -14.82 13.65 -21.34
CA THR A 121 -16.12 13.07 -21.65
C THR A 121 -16.76 12.54 -20.38
N TRP A 122 -18.00 12.93 -20.12
CA TRP A 122 -18.79 12.40 -19.01
C TRP A 122 -19.92 11.54 -19.56
N ASN A 123 -20.26 10.46 -18.85
CA ASN A 123 -21.42 9.63 -19.15
C ASN A 123 -22.49 9.90 -18.09
N PRO A 124 -23.45 10.81 -18.36
CA PRO A 124 -24.51 11.13 -17.42
C PRO A 124 -25.27 9.87 -16.99
N PRO A 125 -25.65 9.75 -15.70
CA PRO A 125 -26.55 8.70 -15.27
C PRO A 125 -27.79 8.67 -16.17
N ARG A 126 -28.18 7.47 -16.65
CA ARG A 126 -29.34 7.22 -17.54
C ARG A 126 -29.18 7.65 -19.00
N THR A 127 -27.96 7.95 -19.45
CA THR A 127 -27.67 8.19 -20.87
C THR A 127 -26.62 7.19 -21.37
N THR A 128 -26.76 6.75 -22.63
CA THR A 128 -25.78 5.87 -23.29
C THR A 128 -24.73 6.65 -24.07
N GLN A 129 -24.95 7.95 -24.28
CA GLN A 129 -24.07 8.81 -25.07
C GLN A 129 -23.17 9.64 -24.15
N ALA A 130 -21.86 9.58 -24.42
CA ALA A 130 -20.90 10.42 -23.74
C ALA A 130 -21.09 11.89 -24.17
N VAL A 131 -21.11 12.81 -23.21
CA VAL A 131 -21.14 14.25 -23.47
C VAL A 131 -19.76 14.85 -23.25
N SER A 132 -19.36 15.74 -24.15
CA SER A 132 -18.13 16.52 -23.96
C SER A 132 -18.36 17.55 -22.86
N VAL A 133 -17.50 17.52 -21.85
CA VAL A 133 -17.49 18.47 -20.74
C VAL A 133 -16.26 19.36 -20.90
N ARG A 134 -16.50 20.66 -20.86
CA ARG A 134 -15.47 21.69 -20.77
C ARG A 134 -15.84 22.61 -19.62
N GLN A 135 -15.02 22.62 -18.56
CA GLN A 135 -15.30 23.38 -17.36
C GLN A 135 -14.03 24.05 -16.86
N VAL A 136 -14.15 25.33 -16.50
CA VAL A 136 -13.09 26.07 -15.81
C VAL A 136 -13.29 25.87 -14.32
N ILE A 137 -12.24 25.41 -13.65
CA ILE A 137 -12.14 25.33 -12.20
C ILE A 137 -11.31 26.54 -11.78
N PRO A 138 -11.92 27.55 -11.12
CA PRO A 138 -11.21 28.78 -10.81
C PRO A 138 -9.99 28.55 -9.91
N LEU A 139 -9.01 29.42 -10.02
CA LEU A 139 -7.86 29.51 -9.12
C LEU A 139 -8.34 29.51 -7.65
N GLY A 140 -7.60 28.82 -6.78
CA GLY A 140 -7.94 28.70 -5.36
C GLY A 140 -8.99 27.62 -5.03
N TYR A 141 -9.68 27.03 -6.02
CA TYR A 141 -10.61 25.93 -5.76
C TYR A 141 -9.87 24.62 -5.45
N ALA A 142 -10.27 23.96 -4.36
CA ALA A 142 -9.73 22.66 -3.97
C ALA A 142 -10.38 21.52 -4.78
N MET A 143 -9.58 20.89 -5.64
CA MET A 143 -9.93 19.65 -6.34
C MET A 143 -9.58 18.45 -5.48
N ARG A 144 -10.54 17.54 -5.28
CA ARG A 144 -10.40 16.41 -4.35
C ARG A 144 -10.54 15.09 -5.08
N MET A 145 -9.61 14.17 -4.84
CA MET A 145 -9.67 12.80 -5.35
C MET A 145 -9.93 11.82 -4.20
N SER A 146 -10.57 10.69 -4.51
CA SER A 146 -10.83 9.63 -3.53
C SER A 146 -10.44 8.28 -4.13
N ALA A 147 -9.39 7.67 -3.58
CA ALA A 147 -8.99 6.31 -3.93
C ALA A 147 -10.09 5.30 -3.57
N TYR A 148 -10.75 5.50 -2.42
CA TYR A 148 -11.91 4.72 -1.99
C TYR A 148 -13.00 4.61 -3.08
N LEU A 149 -13.41 5.73 -3.68
CA LEU A 149 -14.44 5.71 -4.73
C LEU A 149 -14.01 4.94 -5.98
N VAL A 150 -12.72 4.99 -6.33
CA VAL A 150 -12.17 4.23 -7.47
C VAL A 150 -12.08 2.74 -7.14
N HIS A 151 -11.53 2.39 -5.98
CA HIS A 151 -11.33 1.03 -5.51
C HIS A 151 -12.63 0.28 -5.20
N THR A 152 -13.71 1.00 -4.91
CA THR A 152 -15.06 0.44 -4.69
C THR A 152 -15.97 0.55 -5.91
N HIS A 153 -15.47 1.08 -7.03
CA HIS A 153 -16.27 1.25 -8.24
C HIS A 153 -16.62 -0.12 -8.86
N LYS A 154 -17.88 -0.55 -8.75
CA LYS A 154 -18.35 -1.88 -9.20
C LYS A 154 -18.06 -2.24 -10.67
N ARG A 155 -18.04 -1.25 -11.58
CA ARG A 155 -17.62 -1.49 -12.99
C ARG A 155 -16.14 -1.84 -13.16
N LEU A 156 -15.27 -1.32 -12.29
CA LEU A 156 -13.84 -1.62 -12.31
C LEU A 156 -13.54 -2.87 -11.47
N TYR A 157 -14.21 -3.00 -10.34
CA TYR A 157 -14.03 -4.07 -9.36
C TYR A 157 -15.39 -4.73 -9.07
N PRO A 158 -15.78 -5.78 -9.83
CA PRO A 158 -16.91 -6.61 -9.47
C PRO A 158 -16.72 -7.20 -8.07
N ASP A 159 -17.79 -7.18 -7.26
CA ASP A 159 -17.77 -7.47 -5.83
C ASP A 159 -16.62 -6.75 -5.09
N PRO A 160 -16.64 -5.41 -5.03
CA PRO A 160 -15.48 -4.62 -4.66
C PRO A 160 -15.02 -4.85 -3.21
N THR A 161 -15.88 -5.35 -2.33
CA THR A 161 -15.54 -5.63 -0.93
C THR A 161 -14.91 -7.01 -0.73
N LYS A 162 -15.01 -7.93 -1.71
CA LYS A 162 -14.41 -9.25 -1.62
C LYS A 162 -12.92 -9.20 -1.90
N PHE A 163 -12.14 -9.90 -1.09
CA PHE A 163 -10.71 -10.11 -1.29
C PHE A 163 -10.50 -11.19 -2.36
N THR A 164 -10.21 -10.77 -3.60
CA THR A 164 -10.08 -11.68 -4.75
C THR A 164 -8.79 -11.36 -5.51
N PRO A 165 -7.65 -11.97 -5.14
CA PRO A 165 -6.37 -11.79 -5.85
C PRO A 165 -6.47 -12.07 -7.35
N GLU A 166 -7.29 -13.03 -7.76
CA GLU A 166 -7.43 -13.47 -9.16
C GLU A 166 -7.80 -12.33 -10.12
N ARG A 167 -8.37 -11.22 -9.65
CA ARG A 167 -8.67 -10.05 -10.50
C ARG A 167 -7.41 -9.38 -11.07
N TRP A 168 -6.25 -9.61 -10.46
CA TRP A 168 -4.97 -9.05 -10.89
C TRP A 168 -4.23 -9.96 -11.87
N LEU A 169 -4.84 -11.07 -12.28
CA LEU A 169 -4.25 -12.07 -13.17
C LEU A 169 -4.95 -12.07 -14.54
N LEU A 170 -4.21 -12.49 -15.55
CA LEU A 170 -4.75 -12.88 -16.85
C LEU A 170 -5.29 -14.31 -16.77
N ARG A 171 -6.08 -14.73 -17.77
CA ARG A 171 -6.66 -16.08 -17.83
C ARG A 171 -5.63 -17.21 -17.79
N ASP A 172 -4.42 -16.94 -18.24
CA ASP A 172 -3.29 -17.89 -18.25
C ASP A 172 -2.45 -17.85 -16.96
N GLY A 173 -2.90 -17.12 -15.92
CA GLY A 173 -2.22 -17.00 -14.64
C GLY A 173 -1.09 -15.96 -14.60
N ARG A 174 -0.76 -15.30 -15.72
CA ARG A 174 0.25 -14.23 -15.74
C ARG A 174 -0.28 -12.95 -15.08
N LYS A 175 0.64 -12.10 -14.65
CA LYS A 175 0.35 -10.79 -14.05
C LYS A 175 -0.41 -9.89 -15.02
N GLY A 176 -1.62 -9.49 -14.65
CA GLY A 176 -2.44 -8.55 -15.40
C GLY A 176 -2.06 -7.10 -15.11
N ARG A 177 -2.07 -6.25 -16.14
CA ARG A 177 -1.84 -4.80 -16.03
C ARG A 177 -3.09 -3.93 -16.14
N HIS A 178 -4.24 -4.54 -16.46
CA HIS A 178 -5.49 -3.84 -16.80
C HIS A 178 -6.07 -2.99 -15.65
N LEU A 179 -5.76 -3.33 -14.38
CA LEU A 179 -6.22 -2.60 -13.19
C LEU A 179 -5.15 -1.67 -12.58
N GLU A 180 -3.90 -1.70 -13.04
CA GLU A 180 -2.79 -0.97 -12.41
C GLU A 180 -3.01 0.55 -12.41
N ARG A 181 -3.62 1.09 -13.45
CA ARG A 181 -3.98 2.52 -13.53
C ARG A 181 -5.02 2.97 -12.50
N TYR A 182 -5.80 2.04 -11.96
CA TYR A 182 -6.87 2.29 -11.01
C TYR A 182 -6.46 1.98 -9.56
N LEU A 183 -5.26 1.41 -9.35
CA LEU A 183 -4.69 1.23 -8.01
C LEU A 183 -4.08 2.55 -7.51
N LEU A 184 -4.90 3.36 -6.83
CA LEU A 184 -4.53 4.68 -6.32
C LEU A 184 -4.10 4.72 -4.84
N THR A 185 -3.74 3.57 -4.23
CA THR A 185 -3.32 3.49 -2.81
C THR A 185 -2.13 4.41 -2.51
N PHE A 186 -1.20 4.53 -3.45
CA PHE A 186 -0.04 5.42 -3.37
C PHE A 186 -0.24 6.76 -4.10
N SER A 187 -1.45 7.08 -4.56
CA SER A 187 -1.72 8.19 -5.49
C SER A 187 -0.87 8.08 -6.78
N ARG A 188 -0.86 9.13 -7.60
CA ARG A 188 -0.09 9.26 -8.85
C ARG A 188 0.31 10.72 -9.10
N GLY A 189 1.30 10.91 -9.98
CA GLY A 189 1.77 12.24 -10.41
C GLY A 189 2.81 12.84 -9.47
N SER A 190 3.01 14.16 -9.55
CA SER A 190 4.04 14.88 -8.78
C SER A 190 3.86 14.83 -7.26
N ARG A 191 2.70 14.40 -6.78
CA ARG A 191 2.37 14.21 -5.35
C ARG A 191 2.05 12.75 -5.04
N GLN A 192 2.66 11.82 -5.78
CA GLN A 192 2.63 10.40 -5.47
C GLN A 192 3.34 10.16 -4.13
N CYS A 193 2.91 9.12 -3.40
CA CYS A 193 3.49 8.75 -2.12
C CYS A 193 5.01 8.49 -2.26
N LEU A 194 5.81 9.26 -1.51
CA LEU A 194 7.26 9.10 -1.44
C LEU A 194 7.65 7.74 -0.82
N GLY A 195 6.87 7.27 0.15
CA GLY A 195 7.04 5.96 0.78
C GLY A 195 6.98 4.79 -0.20
N MET A 196 6.40 4.95 -1.40
CA MET A 196 6.45 3.89 -2.41
C MET A 196 7.91 3.51 -2.76
N GLN A 197 8.84 4.47 -2.68
CA GLN A 197 10.24 4.32 -3.03
C GLN A 197 11.18 4.19 -1.80
N TYR A 198 10.69 4.44 -0.57
CA TYR A 198 11.50 4.49 0.66
C TYR A 198 10.94 3.55 1.75
N VAL A 199 11.82 2.91 2.53
CA VAL A 199 11.49 2.18 3.78
C VAL A 199 12.56 2.52 4.81
N LEU A 200 12.20 3.08 5.97
CA LEU A 200 13.16 3.58 6.95
C LEU A 200 13.04 2.93 8.34
N ALA A 201 11.89 2.37 8.72
CA ALA A 201 11.64 1.87 10.07
C ALA A 201 11.46 0.35 10.16
N VAL A 202 10.68 -0.27 9.26
CA VAL A 202 10.37 -1.72 9.36
C VAL A 202 11.43 -2.59 8.67
N SER A 203 12.35 -2.00 7.90
CA SER A 203 13.53 -2.70 7.38
C SER A 203 14.37 -3.35 8.49
N SER A 204 14.40 -2.76 9.69
CA SER A 204 15.05 -3.36 10.87
C SER A 204 14.37 -4.66 11.34
N LEU A 205 13.05 -4.77 11.16
CA LEU A 205 12.30 -6.03 11.39
C LEU A 205 12.58 -7.06 10.29
N ILE A 206 12.82 -6.64 9.04
CA ILE A 206 13.27 -7.53 7.96
C ILE A 206 14.66 -8.10 8.28
N THR A 207 15.55 -7.30 8.88
CA THR A 207 16.85 -7.78 9.37
C THR A 207 16.70 -8.81 10.49
N LEU A 208 15.69 -8.68 11.37
CA LEU A 208 15.36 -9.72 12.37
C LEU A 208 14.89 -11.03 11.72
N PHE A 209 14.35 -10.98 10.50
CA PHE A 209 14.02 -12.17 9.71
C PHE A 209 15.20 -12.75 8.90
N GLY A 210 16.41 -12.21 9.11
CA GLY A 210 17.68 -12.78 8.64
C GLY A 210 18.09 -12.34 7.23
N HIS A 211 17.52 -11.28 6.67
CA HIS A 211 17.90 -10.77 5.34
C HIS A 211 18.76 -9.50 5.48
N PRO A 212 19.97 -9.44 4.92
CA PRO A 212 20.72 -8.19 4.84
C PRO A 212 19.98 -7.21 3.94
N ALA A 213 19.81 -5.97 4.39
CA ALA A 213 19.29 -4.89 3.55
C ALA A 213 20.39 -4.49 2.56
N ASP A 214 20.44 -5.14 1.40
CA ASP A 214 21.23 -4.64 0.29
C ASP A 214 20.43 -3.54 -0.40
N HIS A 215 20.92 -2.30 -0.30
CA HIS A 215 20.22 -1.09 -0.77
C HIS A 215 20.27 -0.90 -2.29
N THR A 216 20.71 -1.92 -3.03
CA THR A 216 20.89 -1.83 -4.48
C THR A 216 19.79 -2.62 -5.21
N ALA A 217 19.08 -1.92 -6.12
CA ALA A 217 18.28 -2.47 -7.22
C ALA A 217 16.73 -2.58 -7.12
N SER A 218 16.03 -1.76 -6.33
CA SER A 218 14.57 -1.56 -6.54
C SER A 218 14.11 -0.12 -6.27
N ASP A 219 13.59 0.54 -7.31
CA ASP A 219 12.96 1.88 -7.22
C ASP A 219 11.65 1.89 -6.38
N ARG A 220 11.30 0.78 -5.70
CA ARG A 220 10.02 0.55 -5.01
C ARG A 220 10.17 -0.17 -3.67
N LEU A 221 10.91 0.43 -2.74
CA LEU A 221 11.25 -0.21 -1.46
C LEU A 221 10.03 -0.59 -0.59
N ALA A 222 8.92 0.16 -0.57
CA ALA A 222 7.74 -0.25 0.24
C ALA A 222 7.07 -1.51 -0.28
N TYR A 223 7.05 -1.72 -1.60
CA TYR A 223 6.60 -3.00 -2.14
C TYR A 223 7.50 -4.13 -1.66
N CYS A 224 8.80 -3.86 -1.62
CA CYS A 224 9.83 -4.82 -1.21
C CYS A 224 9.58 -5.36 0.20
N GLU A 225 9.32 -4.45 1.13
CA GLU A 225 8.94 -4.81 2.49
C GLU A 225 7.68 -5.70 2.50
N LEU A 226 6.62 -5.27 1.82
CA LEU A 226 5.38 -6.05 1.76
C LEU A 226 5.62 -7.45 1.17
N TYR A 227 6.41 -7.56 0.10
CA TYR A 227 6.75 -8.85 -0.52
C TYR A 227 7.50 -9.76 0.45
N VAL A 228 8.55 -9.25 1.10
CA VAL A 228 9.37 -10.05 2.02
C VAL A 228 8.57 -10.43 3.26
N ALA A 229 7.86 -9.47 3.88
CA ALA A 229 7.07 -9.71 5.07
C ALA A 229 5.93 -10.71 4.81
N ILE A 230 5.19 -10.57 3.71
CA ILE A 230 4.08 -11.46 3.38
C ILE A 230 4.59 -12.84 2.96
N ALA A 231 5.72 -12.94 2.24
CA ALA A 231 6.35 -14.22 1.94
C ALA A 231 6.83 -14.93 3.21
N ALA A 232 7.49 -14.20 4.11
CA ALA A 232 7.92 -14.72 5.42
C ALA A 232 6.73 -15.20 6.24
N LEU A 233 5.69 -14.37 6.38
CA LEU A 233 4.45 -14.71 7.08
C LEU A 233 3.84 -16.00 6.52
N THR A 234 3.69 -16.07 5.20
CA THR A 234 3.08 -17.21 4.50
C THR A 234 3.84 -18.51 4.73
N LEU A 235 5.18 -18.47 4.64
CA LEU A 235 6.00 -19.68 4.72
C LEU A 235 6.32 -20.12 6.15
N ARG A 236 6.44 -19.17 7.08
CA ARG A 236 7.05 -19.43 8.40
C ARG A 236 6.04 -19.42 9.54
N VAL A 237 4.93 -18.68 9.41
CA VAL A 237 4.11 -18.31 10.58
C VAL A 237 2.63 -18.63 10.40
N VAL A 238 2.08 -18.45 9.19
CA VAL A 238 0.62 -18.49 8.97
C VAL A 238 -0.03 -19.84 9.32
N GLU A 239 0.72 -20.95 9.27
CA GLU A 239 0.23 -22.28 9.65
C GLU A 239 0.10 -22.47 11.16
N ASN A 240 0.88 -21.73 11.93
CA ASN A 240 0.88 -21.74 13.39
C ASN A 240 0.04 -20.58 13.94
N MET A 241 -0.84 -20.00 13.13
CA MET A 241 -1.69 -18.87 13.49
C MET A 241 -3.15 -19.20 13.23
N LYS A 242 -4.03 -18.76 14.12
CA LYS A 242 -5.48 -18.84 13.95
C LYS A 242 -6.15 -17.55 14.40
N LEU A 243 -7.20 -17.14 13.69
CA LEU A 243 -8.01 -15.99 14.11
C LEU A 243 -8.64 -16.30 15.47
N TYR A 244 -8.45 -15.41 16.44
CA TYR A 244 -9.02 -15.50 17.77
C TYR A 244 -10.04 -14.38 17.94
N SER A 245 -11.31 -14.71 18.20
CA SER A 245 -12.38 -13.72 18.45
C SER A 245 -12.39 -12.55 17.44
N THR A 246 -12.08 -12.82 16.18
CA THR A 246 -11.97 -11.83 15.10
C THR A 246 -12.93 -12.18 13.99
N THR A 247 -13.74 -11.22 13.55
CA THR A 247 -14.80 -11.39 12.54
C THR A 247 -14.63 -10.43 11.38
N ASP A 248 -15.48 -10.53 10.35
CA ASP A 248 -15.51 -9.53 9.27
C ASP A 248 -15.79 -8.11 9.78
N ALA A 249 -16.57 -7.99 10.86
CA ALA A 249 -16.90 -6.69 11.42
C ALA A 249 -15.69 -5.97 12.04
N ASP A 250 -14.58 -6.68 12.26
CA ASP A 250 -13.33 -6.16 12.81
C ASP A 250 -12.34 -5.74 11.72
N VAL A 251 -12.73 -5.81 10.45
CA VAL A 251 -11.90 -5.38 9.31
C VAL A 251 -12.68 -4.60 8.25
N VAL A 252 -14.01 -4.59 8.31
CA VAL A 252 -14.86 -3.82 7.40
C VAL A 252 -14.71 -2.33 7.70
N TYR A 253 -14.47 -1.56 6.63
CA TYR A 253 -14.47 -0.11 6.65
C TYR A 253 -15.81 0.45 7.13
N ASP A 254 -15.79 1.35 8.11
CA ASP A 254 -16.96 2.01 8.69
C ASP A 254 -16.87 3.53 8.54
N PHE A 255 -15.74 4.13 8.96
CA PHE A 255 -15.47 5.57 8.85
C PHE A 255 -13.98 5.84 8.64
N ASP A 256 -13.58 7.10 8.43
CA ASP A 256 -12.19 7.49 8.23
C ASP A 256 -11.61 8.42 9.32
N LEU A 257 -10.34 8.18 9.65
CA LEU A 257 -9.45 9.06 10.41
C LEU A 257 -8.07 9.04 9.73
N ALA A 258 -7.99 9.65 8.54
CA ALA A 258 -6.88 9.52 7.57
C ALA A 258 -6.76 8.14 6.89
N LEU A 259 -6.85 7.06 7.66
CA LEU A 259 -7.02 5.68 7.18
C LEU A 259 -8.45 5.18 7.41
N GLY A 260 -8.79 4.05 6.79
CA GLY A 260 -10.06 3.39 7.02
C GLY A 260 -10.13 2.76 8.39
N MET A 261 -11.14 3.12 9.17
CA MET A 261 -11.42 2.61 10.51
C MET A 261 -12.55 1.60 10.47
N THR A 262 -12.52 0.67 11.42
CA THR A 262 -13.60 -0.29 11.66
C THR A 262 -14.66 0.30 12.56
N LYS A 263 -15.79 -0.40 12.72
CA LYS A 263 -16.84 0.00 13.68
C LYS A 263 -16.25 0.30 15.07
N ARG A 264 -16.84 1.28 15.76
CA ARG A 264 -16.49 1.57 17.16
C ARG A 264 -16.70 0.31 18.03
N GLY A 265 -15.77 0.06 18.93
CA GLY A 265 -15.78 -1.12 19.80
C GLY A 265 -15.21 -2.40 19.17
N SER A 266 -14.68 -2.35 17.95
CA SER A 266 -13.84 -3.44 17.45
C SER A 266 -12.55 -3.53 18.28
N GLU A 267 -12.16 -4.76 18.59
CA GLU A 267 -10.88 -5.07 19.27
C GLU A 267 -9.76 -5.33 18.26
N GLY A 268 -10.01 -5.06 16.97
CA GLY A 268 -9.08 -5.27 15.87
C GLY A 268 -8.87 -6.75 15.53
N ILE A 269 -7.78 -7.01 14.81
CA ILE A 269 -7.40 -8.37 14.41
C ILE A 269 -6.61 -9.01 15.55
N ARG A 270 -7.14 -10.11 16.06
CA ARG A 270 -6.51 -10.92 17.10
C ARG A 270 -6.22 -12.31 16.58
N VAL A 271 -5.04 -12.79 16.89
CA VAL A 271 -4.51 -14.07 16.39
C VAL A 271 -3.90 -14.82 17.57
N GLU A 272 -4.21 -16.11 17.66
CA GLU A 272 -3.54 -17.05 18.55
C GLU A 272 -2.38 -17.71 17.79
N VAL A 273 -1.20 -17.76 18.42
CA VAL A 273 -0.03 -18.45 17.90
C VAL A 273 0.02 -19.83 18.57
N CYS A 274 -0.15 -20.88 17.78
CA CYS A 274 -0.21 -22.27 18.21
C CYS A 274 1.15 -22.97 18.18
#